data_AF-A0A7Y2HQ50-F1
#
_entry.id   AF-A0A7Y2HQ50-F1
#
_cell.length_a   1.000
_cell.length_b   1.000
_cell.length_c   1.000
_cell.angle_alpha   90.00
_cell.angle_beta   90.00
_cell.angle_gamma   90.00
#
_symmetry.space_group_name_H-M   'P 1'
#
loop_
_entity.id
_entity.type
_entity.pdbx_description
1 polymer ?
#
loop_
_entity_poly.entity_id
_entity_poly.type
_entity_poly.pdbx_seq_one_letter_code
_entity_poly.pdbx_strand_id
1 'polypeptide(L)' 'MTDRLDRLAAAPGDRYTIQRELGAGGMATVYLAEDRKHNRTVALKSLTRPLADGR' A
#
# COMPACT_ATOMS: atom_id res chain seq x y z
N MET A 1 -16.15 -5.38 3.62
CA MET A 1 -15.15 -5.90 4.59
C MET A 1 -13.84 -6.38 3.91
N THR A 2 -13.53 -6.02 2.65
CA THR A 2 -12.23 -6.30 2.01
C THR A 2 -12.07 -5.36 0.81
N ASP A 3 -11.63 -4.11 1.01
CA ASP A 3 -11.65 -3.13 -0.10
C ASP A 3 -10.37 -2.27 -0.25
N ARG A 4 -9.52 -2.19 0.79
CA ARG A 4 -8.35 -1.29 0.73
C ARG A 4 -7.04 -1.97 0.33
N LEU A 5 -6.83 -3.21 0.76
CA LEU A 5 -5.65 -4.00 0.39
C LEU A 5 -5.77 -4.53 -1.05
N ASP A 6 -6.98 -4.83 -1.49
CA ASP A 6 -7.27 -5.34 -2.84
C ASP A 6 -6.98 -4.29 -3.93
N ARG A 7 -7.33 -3.02 -3.69
CA ARG A 7 -6.97 -1.92 -4.60
C ARG A 7 -5.48 -1.60 -4.67
N LEU A 8 -4.70 -1.90 -3.62
CA LEU A 8 -3.24 -1.79 -3.66
C LEU A 8 -2.60 -2.94 -4.46
N ALA A 9 -3.25 -4.11 -4.52
CA ALA A 9 -2.86 -5.18 -5.43
C ALA A 9 -3.20 -4.87 -6.91
N ALA A 10 -4.22 -4.02 -7.14
CA ALA A 10 -4.79 -3.76 -8.46
C ALA A 10 -4.07 -2.68 -9.31
N ALA A 11 -2.98 -2.06 -8.85
CA ALA A 11 -2.18 -1.17 -9.70
C ALA A 11 -0.68 -1.31 -9.41
N PRO A 12 0.21 -1.37 -10.44
CA PRO A 12 0.17 -2.21 -11.62
C PRO A 12 0.43 -3.68 -11.23
N GLY A 13 -0.49 -4.56 -11.65
CA GLY A 13 -0.67 -5.93 -11.17
C GLY A 13 0.62 -6.72 -10.90
N ASP A 14 0.64 -7.36 -9.74
CA ASP A 14 1.61 -8.38 -9.31
C ASP A 14 3.05 -7.90 -9.03
N ARG A 15 3.38 -6.63 -9.29
CA ARG A 15 4.77 -6.16 -9.13
C ARG A 15 5.26 -6.10 -7.68
N TYR A 16 4.39 -5.74 -6.75
CA TYR A 16 4.74 -5.55 -5.34
C TYR A 16 4.00 -6.56 -4.48
N THR A 17 4.74 -7.44 -3.80
CA THR A 17 4.17 -8.38 -2.82
C THR A 17 4.23 -7.77 -1.44
N ILE A 18 3.08 -7.44 -0.85
CA ILE A 18 3.03 -6.94 0.53
C ILE A 18 3.39 -8.08 1.49
N GLN A 19 4.41 -7.87 2.32
CA GLN A 19 4.89 -8.83 3.32
C GLN A 19 4.26 -8.54 4.69
N ARG A 20 4.40 -7.31 5.18
CA ARG A 20 3.87 -6.88 6.49
C ARG A 20 3.76 -5.37 6.60
N GLU A 21 2.94 -4.90 7.53
CA GLU A 21 2.97 -3.49 7.95
C GLU A 21 4.26 -3.18 8.73
N LEU A 22 4.86 -2.03 8.43
CA LEU A 22 6.01 -1.47 9.14
C LEU A 22 5.58 -0.38 10.13
N GLY A 23 4.50 0.33 9.84
CA GLY A 23 3.90 1.28 10.77
C GLY A 23 2.78 2.10 10.14
N ALA A 24 1.86 2.57 10.97
CA ALA A 24 0.77 3.46 10.60
C ALA A 24 0.92 4.82 11.31
N GLY A 25 0.64 5.89 10.58
CA GLY A 25 0.55 7.25 11.10
C GLY A 25 -0.67 7.98 10.53
N GLY A 26 -0.98 9.16 11.06
CA GLY A 26 -2.24 9.86 10.76
C GLY A 26 -2.54 10.15 9.29
N MET A 27 -1.52 10.13 8.42
CA MET A 27 -1.67 10.39 6.98
C MET A 27 -1.43 9.16 6.08
N ALA A 28 -0.82 8.09 6.61
CA ALA A 28 -0.40 6.96 5.78
C ALA A 28 -0.08 5.70 6.59
N THR A 29 -0.17 4.56 5.91
CA THR A 29 0.36 3.28 6.39
C THR A 29 1.54 2.86 5.51
N VAL A 30 2.61 2.39 6.15
CA VAL A 30 3.83 1.92 5.49
C VAL A 30 3.89 0.41 5.54
N TYR A 31 4.09 -0.22 4.38
CA TYR A 31 4.22 -1.66 4.24
C TYR A 31 5.62 -2.03 3.75
N LEU A 32 6.13 -3.16 4.25
CA LEU A 32 7.23 -3.87 3.63
C LEU A 32 6.69 -4.62 2.42
N ALA A 33 7.31 -4.46 1.27
CA ALA A 33 6.93 -5.17 0.06
C ALA A 33 8.16 -5.66 -0.72
N GLU A 34 7.98 -6.68 -1.55
CA GLU A 34 8.98 -7.12 -2.51
C GLU A 34 8.64 -6.63 -3.92
N ASP A 35 9.56 -5.91 -4.56
CA ASP A 35 9.47 -5.54 -5.97
C ASP A 35 9.96 -6.73 -6.81
N ARG A 36 9.04 -7.53 -7.34
CA ARG A 36 9.34 -8.72 -8.16
C ARG A 36 10.10 -8.36 -9.45
N LYS A 37 9.92 -7.14 -9.97
CA LYS A 37 10.65 -6.69 -11.17
C LYS A 37 12.15 -6.53 -10.92
N HIS A 38 12.52 -6.05 -9.73
CA HIS A 38 13.90 -5.72 -9.39
C HIS A 38 14.50 -6.65 -8.33
N ASN A 39 13.74 -7.64 -7.88
CA ASN A 39 14.11 -8.60 -6.83
C ASN A 39 14.69 -7.90 -5.59
N ARG A 40 13.99 -6.87 -5.10
CA ARG A 40 14.44 -6.10 -3.94
C ARG A 40 13.29 -5.79 -2.99
N THR A 41 13.62 -5.71 -1.71
CA THR A 41 12.69 -5.28 -0.67
C THR A 41 12.55 -3.74 -0.70
N VAL A 42 11.31 -3.25 -0.65
CA VAL A 42 10.96 -1.82 -0.69
C VAL A 42 9.94 -1.49 0.40
N ALA A 43 9.90 -0.23 0.81
CA ALA A 43 8.84 0.30 1.67
C ALA A 43 7.77 1.00 0.81
N LEU A 44 6.51 0.59 0.95
CA LEU A 44 5.38 1.14 0.21
C LEU A 44 4.51 1.98 1.14
N LYS A 45 4.49 3.30 0.93
CA LYS A 45 3.68 4.25 1.70
C LYS A 45 2.31 4.40 1.05
N SER A 46 1.30 3.74 1.60
CA SER A 46 -0.10 3.90 1.20
C SER A 46 -0.67 5.15 1.86
N LEU A 47 -1.00 6.16 1.05
CA LEU A 47 -1.62 7.37 1.54
C LEU A 47 -3.11 7.11 1.80
N THR A 48 -3.52 7.33 3.04
CA THR A 48 -4.94 7.39 3.35
C THR A 48 -5.41 8.76 2.92
N ARG A 49 -6.09 8.86 1.76
CA ARG A 49 -6.81 10.09 1.43
C ARG A 49 -7.71 10.41 2.63
N PRO A 50 -7.57 11.58 3.27
CA PRO A 50 -8.64 12.05 4.12
C PRO A 50 -9.87 12.12 3.22
N LEU A 51 -10.99 11.57 3.70
CA LEU A 51 -12.27 11.78 3.04
C LEU A 51 -12.44 13.30 2.95
N ALA A 52 -12.23 13.87 1.76
CA ALA A 52 -12.72 15.20 1.49
C ALA A 52 -14.23 15.04 1.54
N ASP A 53 -14.84 15.46 2.66
CA ASP A 53 -16.27 15.65 2.78
C ASP A 53 -16.63 16.65 1.68
N GLY A 54 -17.18 16.12 0.59
CA GLY A 54 -17.76 16.93 -0.46
C GLY A 54 -19.00 17.59 0.12
N ARG A 55 -18.88 18.87 0.44
CA ARG A 55 -20.00 19.81 0.54
C ARG A 55 -19.74 20.97 -0.41
#